data_AF-A0A947EAC3-F1
#
_entry.id   AF-A0A947EAC3-F1
#
_cell.length_a   1.000
_cell.length_b   1.000
_cell.length_c   1.000
_cell.angle_alpha   90.00
_cell.angle_beta   90.00
_cell.angle_gamma   90.00
#
_symmetry.space_group_name_H-M   'P 1'
#
loop_
_entity.id
_entity.type
_entity.pdbx_description
1 polymer ?
#
loop_
_entity_poly.entity_id
_entity_poly.type
_entity_poly.pdbx_seq_one_letter_code
_entity_poly.pdbx_strand_id
1 'polypeptide(L)' 'PGGLYRTLRAMEHDGLVASVWDSSEVGPPRRVYSLTEDGMDWLHAWAGAHAETRRILGSFLERYADVDASKPL' A
#
# COMPACT_ATOMS: atom_id res chain seq x y z
N PRO A 1 -3.55 8.09 18.00
CA PRO A 1 -3.06 9.18 17.11
C PRO A 1 -1.52 9.24 17.11
N GLY A 2 -0.85 8.95 15.97
CA GLY A 2 0.63 8.92 15.86
C GLY A 2 1.23 7.80 15.00
N GLY A 3 0.40 6.90 14.46
CA GLY A 3 0.87 5.79 13.62
C GLY A 3 1.50 6.24 12.30
N LEU A 4 0.88 7.22 11.62
CA LEU A 4 1.33 7.70 10.31
C LEU A 4 2.78 8.19 10.31
N TYR A 5 3.15 9.07 11.24
CA TYR A 5 4.52 9.59 11.30
C TYR A 5 5.54 8.53 11.67
N ARG A 6 5.18 7.53 12.49
CA ARG A 6 6.08 6.41 12.78
C ARG A 6 6.31 5.56 11.53
N THR A 7 5.25 5.28 10.77
CA THR A 7 5.35 4.55 9.49
C THR A 7 6.20 5.31 8.49
N LEU A 8 5.97 6.61 8.29
CA LEU A 8 6.76 7.43 7.37
C LEU A 8 8.24 7.49 7.76
N ARG A 9 8.56 7.50 9.05
CA ARG A 9 9.95 7.49 9.55
C ARG A 9 10.62 6.13 9.37
N ALA A 10 9.88 5.04 9.52
CA ALA A 10 10.38 3.70 9.19
C ALA A 10 10.62 3.56 7.68
N MET A 11 9.68 4.02 6.85
CA MET A 11 9.85 4.02 5.39
C MET A 11 11.03 4.90 4.95
N GLU A 12 11.28 6.03 5.63
CA GLU A 12 12.45 6.89 5.39
C GLU A 12 13.76 6.18 5.78
N HIS A 13 13.76 5.48 6.92
CA HIS A 13 14.89 4.65 7.35
C HIS A 13 15.19 3.53 6.35
N ASP A 14 14.15 2.91 5.80
CA ASP A 14 14.27 1.81 4.84
C ASP A 14 14.54 2.29 3.40
N GLY A 15 14.69 3.61 3.19
CA GLY A 15 15.01 4.20 1.87
C GLY A 15 13.84 4.28 0.90
N LEU A 16 12.62 3.94 1.32
CA LEU A 16 11.42 3.94 0.47
C LEU A 16 10.83 5.34 0.25
N VAL A 17 11.07 6.26 1.19
CA VAL A 17 10.68 7.67 1.05
C VAL A 17 11.82 8.58 1.45
N ALA A 18 11.89 9.74 0.81
CA ALA A 18 12.71 10.86 1.25
C ALA A 18 11.82 11.94 1.85
N SER A 19 12.39 12.81 2.70
CA SER A 19 11.67 13.95 3.21
C SER A 19 12.47 15.25 3.19
N VAL A 20 11.73 16.35 3.05
CA VAL A 20 12.27 17.71 3.13
C VAL A 20 11.43 18.55 4.08
N TRP A 21 12.08 19.49 4.77
CA TRP A 21 11.36 20.52 5.51
C TRP A 21 10.90 21.60 4.53
N ASP A 22 9.60 21.81 4.48
CA ASP A 22 8.97 22.90 3.77
C ASP A 22 8.69 24.03 4.77
N SER A 23 9.49 25.09 4.67
CA SER A 23 9.28 26.33 5.40
C SER A 23 8.20 27.12 4.67
N SER A 24 6.94 26.94 5.06
CA SER A 24 5.86 27.75 4.52
C SER A 24 6.03 29.21 4.94
N GLU A 25 5.72 30.16 4.06
CA GLU A 25 5.67 31.59 4.40
C GLU A 25 4.61 31.89 5.47
N VAL A 26 3.65 30.98 5.67
CA VAL A 26 2.58 31.06 6.66
C VAL A 26 2.48 29.76 7.44
N GLY A 27 2.71 29.80 8.76
CA GLY A 27 2.55 28.67 9.68
C GLY A 27 3.83 27.92 10.04
N PRO A 28 3.74 26.89 10.92
CA PRO A 28 4.90 26.13 11.35
C PRO A 28 5.44 25.26 10.20
N PRO A 29 6.77 25.03 10.14
CA PRO A 29 7.39 24.18 9.13
C PRO A 29 6.76 22.80 9.09
N ARG A 30 6.57 22.27 7.88
CA ARG A 30 6.01 20.93 7.68
C ARG A 30 7.05 20.04 7.02
N ARG A 31 6.93 18.74 7.26
CA ARG A 31 7.80 17.75 6.63
C ARG A 31 7.04 17.09 5.48
N VAL A 32 7.55 17.30 4.26
CA VAL A 32 6.98 16.73 3.03
C VAL A 32 7.73 15.45 2.72
N TYR A 33 7.01 14.37 2.43
CA TYR A 33 7.58 13.07 2.08
C TYR A 33 7.26 12.74 0.63
N SER A 34 8.22 12.17 -0.09
CA SER A 34 8.08 11.71 -1.47
C SER A 34 8.67 10.31 -1.59
N LEU A 35 8.07 9.46 -2.44
CA LEU A 35 8.67 8.16 -2.77
C LEU A 35 10.02 8.35 -3.45
N THR A 36 10.96 7.47 -3.12
CA THR A 36 12.20 7.29 -3.88
C THR A 36 11.95 6.36 -5.08
N GLU A 37 12.95 6.14 -5.92
CA GLU A 37 12.89 5.11 -6.97
C GLU A 37 12.65 3.71 -6.38
N ASP A 38 13.44 3.33 -5.36
CA ASP A 38 13.24 2.08 -4.62
C ASP A 38 11.83 1.99 -3.99
N GLY A 39 11.31 3.10 -3.48
CA GLY A 39 9.94 3.21 -2.97
C GLY A 39 8.87 2.96 -4.02
N MET A 40 9.07 3.48 -5.23
CA MET A 40 8.18 3.25 -6.37
C MET A 40 8.22 1.78 -6.82
N ASP A 41 9.40 1.19 -6.92
CA ASP A 41 9.56 -0.23 -7.28
C ASP A 41 8.92 -1.15 -6.24
N TRP A 42 9.13 -0.86 -4.97
CA TRP A 42 8.49 -1.57 -3.86
C TRP A 42 6.96 -1.46 -3.94
N LEU A 43 6.43 -0.28 -4.25
CA LEU A 43 4.99 -0.06 -4.43
C LEU A 43 4.44 -0.87 -5.61
N HIS A 44 5.15 -0.93 -6.74
CA HIS A 44 4.75 -1.74 -7.88
C HIS A 44 4.73 -3.24 -7.55
N ALA A 45 5.74 -3.74 -6.83
CA ALA A 45 5.78 -5.13 -6.39
C ALA A 45 4.57 -5.47 -5.49
N TRP A 46 4.23 -4.59 -4.55
CA TRP A 46 3.06 -4.74 -3.70
C TRP A 46 1.75 -4.73 -4.47
N ALA A 47 1.59 -3.82 -5.44
CA ALA A 47 0.43 -3.79 -6.32
C ALA A 47 0.28 -5.11 -7.10
N GLY A 48 1.39 -5.66 -7.60
CA GLY A 48 1.43 -6.96 -8.26
C GLY A 48 0.99 -8.11 -7.34
N ALA A 49 1.52 -8.17 -6.11
CA ALA A 49 1.15 -9.19 -5.13
C ALA A 49 -0.35 -9.12 -4.76
N HIS A 50 -0.91 -7.92 -4.63
CA HIS A 50 -2.34 -7.72 -4.40
C HIS A 50 -3.19 -8.15 -5.61
N ALA A 51 -2.75 -7.87 -6.83
CA ALA A 51 -3.43 -8.32 -8.03
C ALA A 51 -3.49 -9.85 -8.10
N GLU A 52 -2.40 -10.53 -7.76
CA GLU A 52 -2.35 -11.99 -7.72
C GLU A 52 -3.24 -12.56 -6.62
N THR A 53 -3.20 -11.98 -5.42
CA THR A 53 -4.09 -12.36 -4.32
C THR A 53 -5.56 -12.24 -4.74
N ARG A 54 -5.93 -11.14 -5.39
CA ARG A 54 -7.28 -10.93 -5.93
C ARG A 54 -7.67 -12.01 -6.94
N ARG A 55 -6.75 -12.39 -7.84
CA ARG A 55 -6.98 -13.46 -8.83
C ARG A 55 -7.26 -14.80 -8.16
N ILE A 56 -6.46 -15.16 -7.15
CA ILE A 56 -6.63 -16.41 -6.39
C ILE A 56 -7.99 -16.42 -5.67
N LEU A 57 -8.31 -15.34 -4.96
CA LEU A 57 -9.59 -15.23 -4.25
C LEU A 57 -10.78 -15.27 -5.23
N GLY A 58 -10.68 -14.60 -6.37
CA GLY A 58 -11.70 -14.67 -7.42
C GLY A 58 -11.95 -16.10 -7.89
N SER A 59 -10.89 -16.82 -8.26
CA SER A 59 -11.01 -18.21 -8.72
C SER A 59 -11.59 -19.15 -7.66
N PHE A 60 -11.25 -18.93 -6.38
CA PHE A 60 -11.84 -19.68 -5.28
C PHE A 60 -13.35 -19.42 -5.16
N LEU A 61 -13.75 -18.15 -5.19
CA LEU A 61 -15.16 -17.76 -5.05
C LEU A 61 -16.01 -18.25 -6.22
N GLU A 62 -15.48 -18.22 -7.45
CA GLU A 62 -16.14 -18.79 -8.64
C GLU A 62 -16.44 -20.28 -8.44
N ARG A 63 -15.44 -21.07 -8.05
CA ARG A 63 -15.61 -22.51 -7.80
C ARG A 63 -16.57 -22.79 -6.66
N TYR A 64 -16.55 -21.97 -5.61
CA TYR A 64 -17.49 -22.11 -4.51
C TYR A 64 -18.93 -21.85 -4.96
N ALA A 65 -19.16 -20.84 -5.79
CA ALA A 65 -20.48 -20.54 -6.34
C ALA A 65 -21.03 -21.70 -7.17
N ASP A 66 -20.19 -22.38 -7.97
CA ASP A 66 -20.59 -23.57 -8.72
C ASP A 66 -21.04 -24.71 -7.78
N VAL A 67 -20.31 -24.95 -6.69
CA VAL A 67 -20.66 -25.97 -5.68
C VAL A 67 -21.98 -25.62 -4.99
N ASP A 68 -22.16 -24.35 -4.61
CA ASP A 68 -23.37 -23.90 -3.92
C ASP A 68 -24.60 -23.97 -4.85
N ALA A 69 -24.45 -23.58 -6.12
CA ALA A 69 -25.49 -23.71 -7.14
C ALA A 69 -25.84 -25.18 -7.48
N SER A 70 -24.93 -26.11 -7.18
CA SER A 70 -25.11 -27.56 -7.41
C SER A 70 -25.81 -28.28 -6.26
N LYS A 71 -26.12 -27.60 -5.15
CA LYS A 71 -26.91 -28.21 -4.06
C LYS A 71 -28.36 -28.44 -4.52
N PRO A 72 -28.90 -29.67 -4.41
CA PRO A 72 -30.32 -29.88 -4.59
C PRO A 72 -31.11 -29.20 -3.45
N LEU A 73 -32.26 -28.63 -3.81
CA LEU A 73 -33.23 -28.00 -2.91
C LEU A 73 -33.60 -28.89 -1.71
#